data_AF-A0A9E4XXK4-F1
#
_entry.id   AF-A0A9E4XXK4-F1
#
_cell.length_a   1.000
_cell.length_b   1.000
_cell.length_c   1.000
_cell.angle_alpha   90.00
_cell.angle_beta   90.00
_cell.angle_gamma   90.00
#
_symmetry.space_group_name_H-M   'P 1'
#
loop_
_entity.id
_entity.type
_entity.pdbx_description
1 polymer ?
#
loop_
_entity_poly.entity_id
_entity_poly.type
_entity_poly.pdbx_seq_one_letter_code
_entity_poly.pdbx_strand_id
1 'polypeptide(L)'
;MSGTSHILDPEKIDSDALKLNLMISSLYLFTFELLRLSMVGGVKGHFLLQGEYSPDEINELKELDSKMKDLGEDLGESAFEVYQSQLDRFNEAVGMEYDTPDNHLLLPCANWLRANNVVSADDVATVGRIRDHRNQIAHEMPSFLFESGHDVDVDLLTQTREILRKVDLFWFRMDIHFDPTTLEEIDTSEIPDEEVFSGRDAFLALASSAVSEYAKQVFPGSGDPVH
;
A
#
# COMPACT_ATOMS: atom_id res chain seq x y z
N MET A 1 24.32 -30.64 -30.95
CA MET A 1 23.48 -31.14 -29.85
C MET A 1 22.29 -30.21 -29.77
N SER A 2 21.12 -30.75 -30.10
CA SER A 2 19.87 -30.01 -30.30
C SER A 2 19.31 -29.57 -28.95
N GLY A 3 19.22 -28.26 -28.73
CA GLY A 3 18.46 -27.69 -27.63
C GLY A 3 16.98 -27.84 -27.94
N THR A 4 16.33 -28.84 -27.35
CA THR A 4 14.87 -28.95 -27.34
C THR A 4 14.33 -27.81 -26.49
N SER A 5 13.83 -26.78 -27.17
CA SER A 5 12.85 -25.85 -26.64
C SER A 5 11.72 -26.67 -26.02
N HIS A 6 11.57 -26.60 -24.70
CA HIS A 6 10.38 -27.06 -23.99
C HIS A 6 9.25 -26.09 -24.36
N ILE A 7 8.70 -26.27 -25.57
CA ILE A 7 7.49 -25.58 -26.00
C ILE A 7 6.37 -26.17 -25.15
N LEU A 8 5.75 -25.32 -24.32
CA LEU A 8 4.54 -25.63 -23.58
C LEU A 8 3.51 -26.22 -24.55
N ASP A 9 3.05 -27.44 -24.28
CA ASP A 9 2.06 -28.14 -25.09
C ASP A 9 0.67 -27.55 -24.78
N PRO A 10 0.06 -26.78 -25.70
CA PRO A 10 -1.15 -26.03 -25.42
C PRO A 10 -2.37 -26.91 -25.12
N GLU A 11 -2.32 -28.21 -25.46
CA GLU A 11 -3.38 -29.18 -25.12
C GLU A 11 -3.32 -29.69 -23.67
N LYS A 12 -2.28 -29.35 -22.90
CA LYS A 12 -2.11 -29.78 -21.49
C LYS A 12 -2.31 -28.68 -20.45
N ILE A 13 -2.65 -27.47 -20.87
CA ILE A 13 -2.89 -26.36 -19.95
C ILE A 13 -4.31 -26.46 -19.42
N ASP A 14 -4.44 -26.72 -18.12
CA ASP A 14 -5.73 -26.61 -17.44
C ASP A 14 -6.15 -25.13 -17.43
N SER A 15 -7.11 -24.81 -18.30
CA SER A 15 -7.61 -23.44 -18.49
C SER A 15 -8.19 -22.86 -17.21
N ASP A 16 -8.71 -23.71 -16.34
CA ASP A 16 -9.39 -23.33 -15.11
C ASP A 16 -8.38 -23.11 -13.98
N ALA A 17 -7.33 -23.94 -13.89
CA ALA A 17 -6.18 -23.66 -13.04
C ALA A 17 -5.46 -22.36 -13.45
N LEU A 18 -5.27 -22.14 -14.75
CA LEU A 18 -4.63 -20.92 -15.28
C LEU A 18 -5.42 -19.65 -14.89
N LYS A 19 -6.76 -19.68 -15.04
CA LYS A 19 -7.61 -18.56 -14.65
C LYS A 19 -7.52 -18.30 -13.15
N LEU A 20 -7.59 -19.37 -12.34
CA LEU A 20 -7.50 -19.24 -10.89
C LEU A 20 -6.16 -18.62 -10.46
N ASN A 21 -5.05 -19.10 -11.01
CA ASN A 21 -3.71 -18.56 -10.73
C ASN A 21 -3.60 -17.09 -11.13
N LEU A 22 -4.17 -16.71 -12.28
CA LEU A 22 -4.21 -15.32 -12.72
C LEU A 22 -5.04 -14.44 -11.78
N MET A 23 -6.20 -14.93 -11.33
CA MET A 23 -7.08 -14.23 -10.39
C MET A 23 -6.39 -14.01 -9.05
N ILE A 24 -5.78 -15.06 -8.47
CA ILE A 24 -5.08 -14.97 -7.19
C ILE A 24 -3.85 -14.06 -7.30
N SER A 25 -3.07 -14.18 -8.38
CA SER A 25 -1.91 -13.30 -8.61
C SER A 25 -2.33 -11.84 -8.73
N SER A 26 -3.41 -11.57 -9.47
CA SER A 26 -3.94 -10.22 -9.63
C SER A 26 -4.44 -9.64 -8.30
N LEU A 27 -5.15 -10.45 -7.51
CA LEU A 27 -5.61 -10.07 -6.17
C LEU A 27 -4.44 -9.76 -5.24
N TYR A 28 -3.38 -10.58 -5.28
CA TYR A 28 -2.18 -10.34 -4.49
C TYR A 28 -1.48 -9.04 -4.87
N LEU A 29 -1.21 -8.84 -6.17
CA LEU A 29 -0.57 -7.61 -6.67
C LEU A 29 -1.38 -6.38 -6.30
N PHE A 30 -2.71 -6.46 -6.46
CA PHE A 30 -3.61 -5.36 -6.09
C PHE A 30 -3.59 -5.07 -4.57
N THR A 31 -3.69 -6.10 -3.74
CA THR A 31 -3.66 -5.96 -2.27
C THR A 31 -2.32 -5.38 -1.80
N PHE A 32 -1.21 -5.82 -2.41
CA PHE A 32 0.11 -5.24 -2.18
C PHE A 32 0.14 -3.74 -2.51
N GLU A 33 -0.40 -3.34 -3.67
CA GLU A 33 -0.39 -1.93 -4.07
C GLU A 33 -1.25 -1.07 -3.14
N LEU A 34 -2.37 -1.58 -2.63
CA LEU A 34 -3.15 -0.91 -1.59
C LEU A 34 -2.38 -0.75 -0.28
N LEU A 35 -1.68 -1.81 0.17
CA LEU A 35 -0.83 -1.74 1.35
C LEU A 35 0.29 -0.69 1.16
N ARG A 36 0.97 -0.73 0.02
CA ARG A 36 2.02 0.25 -0.32
C ARG A 36 1.47 1.66 -0.32
N LEU A 37 0.31 1.89 -0.94
CA LEU A 37 -0.32 3.20 -0.98
C LEU A 37 -0.71 3.69 0.42
N SER A 38 -1.28 2.82 1.24
CA SER A 38 -1.67 3.18 2.62
C SER A 38 -0.45 3.47 3.49
N MET A 39 0.63 2.69 3.38
CA MET A 39 1.84 2.91 4.17
C MET A 39 2.67 4.08 3.66
N VAL A 40 3.13 4.04 2.40
CA VAL A 40 4.02 5.07 1.84
C VAL A 40 3.25 6.35 1.57
N GLY A 41 2.10 6.24 0.89
CA GLY A 41 1.25 7.39 0.57
C GLY A 41 0.68 8.04 1.84
N GLY A 42 0.25 7.24 2.82
CA GLY A 42 -0.21 7.76 4.11
C GLY A 42 0.88 8.49 4.88
N VAL A 43 2.09 7.91 5.00
CA VAL A 43 3.21 8.59 5.68
C VAL A 43 3.62 9.86 4.92
N LYS A 44 3.76 9.81 3.59
CA LYS A 44 4.02 11.02 2.78
C LYS A 44 2.95 12.08 3.00
N GLY A 45 1.68 11.66 2.95
CA GLY A 45 0.52 12.52 3.23
C GLY A 45 0.56 13.12 4.62
N HIS A 46 0.92 12.37 5.65
CA HIS A 46 1.04 12.89 7.02
C HIS A 46 2.01 14.08 7.13
N PHE A 47 3.15 14.03 6.44
CA PHE A 47 4.13 15.12 6.48
C PHE A 47 3.76 16.28 5.55
N LEU A 48 3.09 16.02 4.43
CA LEU A 48 2.76 17.03 3.42
C LEU A 48 1.38 17.68 3.57
N LEU A 49 0.36 16.91 3.95
CA LEU A 49 -1.03 17.38 4.14
C LEU A 49 -1.22 18.15 5.45
N GLN A 50 -0.15 18.34 6.24
CA GLN A 50 -0.10 19.45 7.20
C GLN A 50 0.04 20.81 6.49
N GLY A 51 0.24 20.85 5.16
CA GLY A 51 0.21 22.05 4.34
C GLY A 51 -0.91 22.01 3.28
N GLU A 52 -1.52 23.16 3.03
CA GLU A 52 -2.68 23.34 2.13
C GLU A 52 -2.33 23.29 0.62
N TYR A 53 -1.11 22.89 0.22
CA TYR A 53 -0.59 23.15 -1.13
C TYR A 53 -0.02 21.92 -1.84
N SER A 54 -0.32 21.79 -3.13
CA SER A 54 0.23 20.80 -4.05
C SER A 54 1.65 21.17 -4.55
N PRO A 55 2.42 20.22 -5.09
CA PRO A 55 3.77 20.48 -5.62
C PRO A 55 3.84 21.56 -6.69
N ASP A 56 2.80 21.71 -7.52
CA ASP A 56 2.73 22.74 -8.56
C ASP A 56 2.48 24.12 -7.95
N GLU A 57 1.55 24.22 -7.00
CA GLU A 57 1.30 25.44 -6.22
C GLU A 57 2.55 25.89 -5.47
N ILE A 58 3.34 24.95 -4.95
CA ILE A 58 4.61 25.23 -4.28
C ILE A 58 5.65 25.82 -5.25
N ASN A 59 5.70 25.37 -6.51
CA ASN A 59 6.59 25.97 -7.50
C ASN A 59 6.15 27.39 -7.91
N GLU A 60 4.85 27.63 -8.04
CA GLU A 60 4.33 28.98 -8.30
C GLU A 60 4.64 29.92 -7.11
N LEU A 61 4.51 29.42 -5.88
CA LEU A 61 4.84 30.17 -4.66
C LEU A 61 6.35 30.44 -4.54
N LYS A 62 7.22 29.54 -5.00
CA LYS A 62 8.68 29.79 -5.12
C LYS A 62 8.99 30.96 -6.04
N GLU A 63 8.35 31.01 -7.21
CA GLU A 63 8.55 32.11 -8.14
C GLU A 63 8.04 33.44 -7.57
N LEU A 64 6.94 33.40 -6.82
CA LEU A 64 6.37 34.58 -6.16
C LEU A 64 7.26 35.07 -5.02
N ASP A 65 7.76 34.17 -4.15
CA ASP A 65 8.68 34.50 -3.06
C ASP A 65 9.97 35.16 -3.57
N SER A 66 10.56 34.60 -4.64
CA SER A 66 11.72 35.20 -5.29
C SER A 66 11.46 36.63 -5.77
N LYS A 67 10.28 36.88 -6.36
CA LYS A 67 9.89 38.23 -6.84
C LYS A 67 9.62 39.20 -5.68
N MET A 68 9.07 38.73 -4.57
CA MET A 68 8.77 39.54 -3.38
C MET A 68 10.06 39.93 -2.63
N LYS A 69 11.02 39.00 -2.51
CA LYS A 69 12.36 39.27 -1.97
C LYS A 69 13.10 40.35 -2.76
N ASP A 70 12.97 40.34 -4.09
CA ASP A 70 13.53 41.38 -4.97
C ASP A 70 12.89 42.78 -4.74
N LEU A 71 11.66 42.81 -4.22
CA LEU A 71 10.93 44.05 -3.88
C LEU A 71 11.19 44.54 -2.45
N GLY A 72 11.94 43.77 -1.64
CA GLY A 72 12.28 44.12 -0.26
C GLY A 72 11.15 43.97 0.74
N GLU A 73 10.11 43.18 0.41
CA GLU A 73 9.04 42.82 1.34
C GLU A 73 9.36 41.50 2.04
N ASP A 74 9.19 41.46 3.37
CA ASP A 74 9.40 40.29 4.21
C ASP A 74 8.03 39.70 4.57
N LEU A 75 7.75 38.48 4.09
CA LEU A 75 6.47 37.80 4.27
C LEU A 75 6.48 36.79 5.43
N GLY A 76 7.57 36.71 6.21
CA GLY A 76 7.77 35.60 7.14
C GLY A 76 8.18 34.32 6.41
N GLU A 77 7.99 33.15 7.05
CA GLU A 77 8.29 31.86 6.40
C GLU A 77 7.49 31.72 5.11
N SER A 78 8.20 31.59 3.98
CA SER A 78 7.53 31.41 2.69
C SER A 78 6.91 30.02 2.61
N ALA A 79 5.83 29.84 1.84
CA ALA A 79 5.23 28.52 1.63
C ALA A 79 6.24 27.48 1.09
N PHE A 80 7.28 27.94 0.39
CA PHE A 80 8.40 27.10 -0.03
C PHE A 80 9.25 26.60 1.13
N GLU A 81 9.59 27.49 2.07
CA GLU A 81 10.35 27.12 3.28
C GLU A 81 9.56 26.14 4.15
N VAL A 82 8.23 26.33 4.25
CA VAL A 82 7.33 25.38 4.94
C VAL A 82 7.36 24.00 4.26
N TYR A 83 7.24 23.94 2.94
CA TYR A 83 7.29 22.68 2.20
C TYR A 83 8.65 21.97 2.34
N GLN A 84 9.76 22.70 2.23
CA GLN A 84 11.09 22.11 2.41
C GLN A 84 11.28 21.58 3.83
N SER A 85 10.82 22.31 4.84
CA SER A 85 10.81 21.84 6.23
C SER A 85 9.99 20.55 6.40
N GLN A 86 8.85 20.42 5.72
CA GLN A 86 8.05 19.19 5.73
C GLN A 86 8.79 18.01 5.08
N LEU A 87 9.48 18.25 3.95
CA LEU A 87 10.32 17.22 3.31
C LEU A 87 11.49 16.81 4.20
N ASP A 88 12.17 17.76 4.83
CA ASP A 88 13.27 17.48 5.75
C ASP A 88 12.79 16.65 6.95
N ARG A 89 11.62 16.98 7.51
CA ARG A 89 10.98 16.20 8.58
C ARG A 89 10.65 14.78 8.13
N PHE A 90 10.13 14.59 6.91
CA PHE A 90 9.91 13.25 6.35
C PHE A 90 11.22 12.48 6.24
N ASN A 91 12.24 13.11 5.64
CA ASN A 91 13.53 12.49 5.37
C ASN A 91 14.23 12.07 6.68
N GLU A 92 14.16 12.91 7.71
CA GLU A 92 14.69 12.61 9.04
C GLU A 92 13.91 11.46 9.72
N ALA A 93 12.57 11.51 9.68
CA ALA A 93 11.73 10.55 10.37
C ALA A 93 11.78 9.15 9.73
N VAL A 94 11.86 9.08 8.40
CA VAL A 94 11.87 7.83 7.63
C VAL A 94 13.29 7.35 7.35
N GLY A 95 14.28 8.24 7.34
CA GLY A 95 15.67 7.94 7.03
C GLY A 95 15.94 7.72 5.53
N MET A 96 15.06 8.20 4.65
CA MET A 96 15.21 8.16 3.19
C MET A 96 14.63 9.42 2.55
N GLU A 97 15.16 9.80 1.40
CA GLU A 97 14.68 10.97 0.63
C GLU A 97 13.26 10.74 0.11
N TYR A 98 12.40 11.76 0.19
CA TYR A 98 11.00 11.73 -0.25
C TYR A 98 10.79 11.25 -1.70
N ASP A 99 11.71 11.61 -2.60
CA ASP A 99 11.69 11.27 -4.02
C ASP A 99 12.21 9.86 -4.33
N THR A 100 12.70 9.14 -3.32
CA THR A 100 13.06 7.72 -3.42
C THR A 100 11.88 6.93 -3.98
N PRO A 101 12.11 5.97 -4.92
CA PRO A 101 11.05 5.12 -5.43
C PRO A 101 10.26 4.46 -4.29
N ASP A 102 8.93 4.53 -4.36
CA ASP A 102 8.06 4.06 -3.27
C ASP A 102 8.31 2.60 -2.84
N ASN A 103 8.77 1.74 -3.77
CA ASN A 103 9.14 0.35 -3.45
C ASN A 103 10.30 0.26 -2.44
N HIS A 104 11.22 1.22 -2.45
CA HIS A 104 12.31 1.31 -1.48
C HIS A 104 11.86 1.99 -0.18
N LEU A 105 10.84 2.85 -0.24
CA LEU A 105 10.26 3.51 0.93
C LEU A 105 9.35 2.62 1.78
N LEU A 106 8.86 1.50 1.25
CA LEU A 106 7.91 0.63 1.94
C LEU A 106 8.39 0.18 3.35
N LEU A 107 9.61 -0.36 3.45
CA LEU A 107 10.15 -0.81 4.74
C LEU A 107 10.51 0.35 5.70
N PRO A 108 11.14 1.44 5.24
CA PRO A 108 11.30 2.65 6.04
C PRO A 108 9.98 3.19 6.61
N CYS A 109 8.94 3.34 5.78
CA CYS A 109 7.62 3.78 6.23
C CYS A 109 6.99 2.77 7.20
N ALA A 110 7.18 1.46 6.99
CA ALA A 110 6.76 0.45 7.95
C ALA A 110 7.45 0.57 9.32
N ASN A 111 8.74 0.92 9.34
CA ASN A 111 9.46 1.19 10.59
C ASN A 111 8.97 2.47 11.28
N TRP A 112 8.63 3.51 10.51
CA TRP A 112 8.01 4.71 11.05
C TRP A 112 6.65 4.40 11.69
N LEU A 113 5.79 3.62 11.01
CA LEU A 113 4.51 3.17 11.54
C LEU A 113 4.68 2.31 12.81
N ARG A 114 5.73 1.47 12.87
CA ARG A 114 6.10 0.72 14.07
C ARG A 114 6.49 1.64 15.22
N ALA A 115 7.30 2.67 14.96
CA ALA A 115 7.70 3.64 15.98
C ALA A 115 6.49 4.40 16.56
N ASN A 116 5.40 4.50 15.79
CA ASN A 116 4.12 5.07 16.20
C ASN A 116 3.11 4.03 16.73
N ASN A 117 3.55 2.80 17.01
CA ASN A 117 2.74 1.69 17.54
C ASN A 117 1.56 1.26 16.65
N VAL A 118 1.59 1.56 15.34
CA VAL A 118 0.54 1.17 14.39
C VAL A 118 0.68 -0.29 13.97
N VAL A 119 1.93 -0.73 13.78
CA VAL A 119 2.28 -2.09 13.38
C VAL A 119 3.36 -2.64 14.30
N SER A 120 3.40 -3.95 14.47
CA SER A 120 4.40 -4.65 15.30
C SER A 120 5.72 -4.87 14.56
N ALA A 121 6.75 -5.35 15.26
CA ALA A 121 8.00 -5.79 14.63
C ALA A 121 7.79 -6.97 13.66
N ASP A 122 6.89 -7.89 13.99
CA ASP A 122 6.55 -9.04 13.16
C ASP A 122 5.78 -8.61 11.90
N ASP A 123 4.92 -7.60 12.01
CA ASP A 123 4.26 -6.99 10.85
C ASP A 123 5.31 -6.40 9.90
N VAL A 124 6.33 -5.68 10.40
CA VAL A 124 7.41 -5.13 9.55
C VAL A 124 8.20 -6.23 8.85
N ALA A 125 8.54 -7.32 9.55
CA ALA A 125 9.20 -8.47 8.93
C ALA A 125 8.31 -9.11 7.85
N THR A 126 7.01 -9.15 8.09
CA THR A 126 6.00 -9.66 7.16
C THR A 126 5.86 -8.78 5.93
N VAL A 127 5.89 -7.45 6.06
CA VAL A 127 5.94 -6.51 4.93
C VAL A 127 7.15 -6.79 4.02
N GLY A 128 8.30 -7.14 4.61
CA GLY A 128 9.48 -7.57 3.85
C GLY A 128 9.19 -8.81 2.99
N ARG A 129 8.63 -9.86 3.61
CA ARG A 129 8.24 -11.10 2.89
C ARG A 129 7.20 -10.83 1.81
N ILE A 130 6.20 -10.00 2.10
CA ILE A 130 5.14 -9.60 1.16
C ILE A 130 5.75 -8.92 -0.08
N ARG A 131 6.68 -7.98 0.13
CA ARG A 131 7.38 -7.27 -0.94
C ARG A 131 8.22 -8.23 -1.79
N ASP A 132 8.95 -9.12 -1.15
CA ASP A 132 9.83 -10.05 -1.84
C ASP A 132 9.01 -11.06 -2.67
N HIS A 133 7.89 -11.54 -2.14
CA HIS A 133 6.96 -12.40 -2.89
C HIS A 133 6.26 -11.65 -4.04
N ARG A 134 5.89 -10.37 -3.85
CA ARG A 134 5.42 -9.52 -4.97
C ARG A 134 6.44 -9.49 -6.08
N ASN A 135 7.71 -9.27 -5.74
CA ASN A 135 8.78 -9.18 -6.73
C ASN A 135 8.97 -10.50 -7.48
N GLN A 136 8.86 -11.64 -6.79
CA GLN A 136 8.83 -12.97 -7.44
C GLN A 136 7.69 -13.06 -8.44
N ILE A 137 6.45 -12.77 -8.02
CA ILE A 137 5.27 -12.78 -8.89
C ILE A 137 5.51 -11.89 -10.12
N ALA A 138 5.95 -10.65 -9.92
CA ALA A 138 6.15 -9.69 -11.01
C ALA A 138 7.23 -10.11 -12.02
N HIS A 139 8.33 -10.72 -11.56
CA HIS A 139 9.43 -11.15 -12.44
C HIS A 139 9.21 -12.52 -13.06
N GLU A 140 8.49 -13.39 -12.38
CA GLU A 140 8.31 -14.80 -12.72
C GLU A 140 6.84 -15.12 -13.03
N MET A 141 6.04 -14.10 -13.42
CA MET A 141 4.62 -14.24 -13.76
C MET A 141 4.31 -15.48 -14.61
N PRO A 142 5.06 -15.81 -15.69
CA PRO A 142 4.80 -17.02 -16.46
C PRO A 142 4.88 -18.30 -15.62
N SER A 143 5.84 -18.41 -14.70
CA SER A 143 6.01 -19.58 -13.85
C SER A 143 4.82 -19.72 -12.87
N PHE A 144 4.34 -18.63 -12.27
CA PHE A 144 3.13 -18.63 -11.43
C PHE A 144 1.85 -19.02 -12.19
N LEU A 145 1.82 -18.85 -13.51
CA LEU A 145 0.66 -19.16 -14.34
C LEU A 145 0.69 -20.58 -14.92
N PHE A 146 1.87 -21.13 -15.22
CA PHE A 146 2.00 -22.35 -16.01
C PHE A 146 2.75 -23.49 -15.31
N GLU A 147 3.54 -23.22 -14.28
CA GLU A 147 4.39 -24.23 -13.63
C GLU A 147 3.77 -24.72 -12.31
N SER A 148 3.74 -26.03 -12.11
CA SER A 148 3.35 -26.61 -10.83
C SER A 148 4.44 -26.35 -9.78
N GLY A 149 4.05 -25.82 -8.61
CA GLY A 149 4.95 -25.51 -7.50
C GLY A 149 5.35 -24.04 -7.39
N HIS A 150 4.89 -23.17 -8.30
CA HIS A 150 4.93 -21.72 -8.14
C HIS A 150 3.51 -21.23 -7.86
N ASP A 151 3.17 -21.12 -6.57
CA ASP A 151 1.86 -20.69 -6.13
C ASP A 151 1.98 -19.37 -5.37
N VAL A 152 0.96 -18.53 -5.52
CA VAL A 152 0.83 -17.33 -4.70
C VAL A 152 0.60 -17.76 -3.26
N ASP A 153 1.38 -17.20 -2.34
CA ASP A 153 1.26 -17.45 -0.91
C ASP A 153 -0.01 -16.77 -0.37
N VAL A 154 -1.06 -17.57 -0.17
CA VAL A 154 -2.37 -17.12 0.32
C VAL A 154 -2.28 -16.67 1.79
N ASP A 155 -1.34 -17.19 2.57
CA ASP A 155 -1.13 -16.75 3.95
C ASP A 155 -0.52 -15.34 3.95
N LEU A 156 0.41 -15.05 3.04
CA LEU A 156 0.93 -13.69 2.83
C LEU A 156 -0.15 -12.75 2.29
N LEU A 157 -1.07 -13.22 1.43
CA LEU A 157 -2.22 -12.41 1.01
C LEU A 157 -3.10 -12.01 2.20
N THR A 158 -3.40 -12.97 3.08
CA THR A 158 -4.19 -12.75 4.30
C THR A 158 -3.49 -11.77 5.24
N GLN A 159 -2.20 -11.98 5.50
CA GLN A 159 -1.36 -11.09 6.31
C GLN A 159 -1.28 -9.68 5.70
N THR A 160 -1.22 -9.55 4.37
CA THR A 160 -1.23 -8.24 3.70
C THR A 160 -2.51 -7.46 4.02
N ARG A 161 -3.66 -8.13 3.99
CA ARG A 161 -4.95 -7.52 4.31
C ARG A 161 -5.05 -7.11 5.79
N GLU A 162 -4.56 -7.94 6.70
CA GLU A 162 -4.54 -7.63 8.14
C GLU A 162 -3.68 -6.40 8.45
N ILE A 163 -2.48 -6.32 7.85
CA ILE A 163 -1.60 -5.17 8.03
C ILE A 163 -2.22 -3.93 7.38
N LEU A 164 -2.76 -4.04 6.17
CA LEU A 164 -3.48 -2.93 5.51
C LEU A 164 -4.60 -2.41 6.40
N ARG A 165 -5.37 -3.29 7.05
CA ARG A 165 -6.46 -2.92 7.94
C ARG A 165 -5.96 -2.11 9.15
N LYS A 166 -4.87 -2.52 9.80
CA LYS A 166 -4.24 -1.77 10.90
C LYS A 166 -3.83 -0.36 10.47
N VAL A 167 -3.21 -0.26 9.29
CA VAL A 167 -2.73 1.02 8.75
C VAL A 167 -3.89 1.93 8.33
N ASP A 168 -4.90 1.40 7.64
CA ASP A 168 -6.10 2.16 7.27
C ASP A 168 -6.87 2.66 8.51
N LEU A 169 -6.96 1.85 9.58
CA LEU A 169 -7.56 2.27 10.86
C LEU A 169 -6.84 3.46 11.47
N PHE A 170 -5.51 3.41 11.48
CA PHE A 170 -4.69 4.50 11.99
C PHE A 170 -4.94 5.80 11.22
N TRP A 171 -4.95 5.75 9.88
CA TRP A 171 -5.22 6.94 9.07
C TRP A 171 -6.64 7.47 9.26
N PHE A 172 -7.64 6.60 9.29
CA PHE A 172 -9.02 7.00 9.56
C PHE A 172 -9.17 7.72 10.90
N ARG A 173 -8.56 7.16 11.96
CA ARG A 173 -8.56 7.78 13.29
C ARG A 173 -7.88 9.14 13.21
N MET A 174 -6.73 9.24 12.54
CA MET A 174 -6.07 10.53 12.33
C MET A 174 -6.97 11.54 11.62
N ASP A 175 -7.55 11.20 10.47
CA ASP A 175 -8.34 12.12 9.64
C ASP A 175 -9.56 12.70 10.37
N ILE A 176 -10.26 11.92 11.21
CA ILE A 176 -11.40 12.44 12.00
C ILE A 176 -10.96 13.51 13.00
N HIS A 177 -9.78 13.39 13.61
CA HIS A 177 -9.27 14.43 14.51
C HIS A 177 -8.93 15.74 13.78
N PHE A 178 -8.89 15.74 12.44
CA PHE A 178 -8.50 16.88 11.61
C PHE A 178 -9.65 17.51 10.81
N ASP A 179 -10.91 17.09 10.93
CA ASP A 179 -12.01 17.71 10.19
C ASP A 179 -12.34 19.13 10.73
N PRO A 180 -12.05 20.21 9.99
CA PRO A 180 -12.31 21.57 10.45
C PRO A 180 -13.81 21.96 10.37
N THR A 181 -14.66 21.11 9.78
CA THR A 181 -16.08 21.39 9.55
C THR A 181 -16.99 20.81 10.64
N THR A 182 -16.52 19.83 11.40
CA THR A 182 -17.22 19.27 12.56
C THR A 182 -16.81 20.04 13.83
N LEU A 183 -17.66 20.98 14.25
CA LEU A 183 -17.52 21.72 15.51
C LEU A 183 -17.75 20.86 16.78
N GLU A 184 -18.03 19.57 16.61
CA GLU A 184 -18.17 18.60 17.69
C GLU A 184 -16.96 17.65 17.62
N GLU A 185 -16.18 17.62 18.70
CA GLU A 185 -15.14 16.59 18.90
C GLU A 185 -15.83 15.23 18.93
N ILE A 186 -15.79 14.50 17.81
CA ILE A 186 -16.20 13.09 17.79
C ILE A 186 -15.15 12.33 18.58
N ASP A 187 -15.53 11.74 19.72
CA ASP A 187 -14.66 10.84 20.45
C ASP A 187 -14.49 9.54 19.66
N THR A 188 -13.48 9.51 18.79
CA THR A 188 -13.15 8.33 17.98
C THR A 188 -12.72 7.13 18.83
N SER A 189 -12.41 7.32 20.12
CA SER A 189 -12.12 6.21 21.02
C SER A 189 -13.37 5.38 21.35
N GLU A 190 -14.57 5.96 21.18
CA GLU A 190 -15.85 5.26 21.39
C GLU A 190 -16.30 4.44 20.17
N ILE A 191 -15.69 4.65 19.00
CA ILE A 191 -15.97 3.87 17.78
C ILE A 191 -15.15 2.57 17.83
N PRO A 192 -15.80 1.38 17.93
CA PRO A 192 -15.11 0.11 17.88
C PRO A 192 -14.40 -0.08 16.54
N ASP A 193 -13.20 -0.67 16.56
CA ASP A 193 -12.44 -0.88 15.34
C ASP A 193 -13.24 -1.71 14.32
N GLU A 194 -14.06 -2.66 14.77
CA GLU A 194 -14.89 -3.53 13.93
C GLU A 194 -15.95 -2.78 13.13
N GLU A 195 -16.35 -1.59 13.59
CA GLU A 195 -17.37 -0.75 12.92
C GLU A 195 -16.75 0.19 11.87
N VAL A 196 -15.43 0.38 11.91
CA VAL A 196 -14.72 1.19 10.92
C VAL A 196 -14.44 0.35 9.68
N PHE A 197 -14.89 0.78 8.52
CA PHE A 197 -14.64 0.05 7.27
C PHE A 197 -14.15 0.97 6.17
N SER A 198 -12.99 0.66 5.59
CA SER A 198 -12.49 1.40 4.43
C SER A 198 -13.10 0.81 3.15
N GLY A 199 -13.39 1.67 2.16
CA GLY A 199 -13.84 1.20 0.84
C GLY A 199 -12.85 0.23 0.18
N ARG A 200 -11.57 0.30 0.55
CA ARG A 200 -10.53 -0.65 0.12
C ARG A 200 -10.77 -2.04 0.72
N ASP A 201 -11.06 -2.14 2.02
CA ASP A 201 -11.38 -3.41 2.67
C ASP A 201 -12.70 -3.99 2.13
N ALA A 202 -13.69 -3.14 1.81
CA ALA A 202 -14.92 -3.52 1.11
C ALA A 202 -14.65 -4.26 -0.20
N PHE A 203 -13.86 -3.62 -1.04
CA PHE A 203 -13.52 -4.15 -2.35
C PHE A 203 -12.69 -5.43 -2.22
N LEU A 204 -11.71 -5.47 -1.32
CA LEU A 204 -10.88 -6.66 -1.09
C LEU A 204 -11.72 -7.84 -0.59
N ALA A 205 -12.68 -7.61 0.30
CA ALA A 205 -13.59 -8.66 0.77
C ALA A 205 -14.44 -9.24 -0.38
N LEU A 206 -15.00 -8.36 -1.22
CA LEU A 206 -15.78 -8.78 -2.39
C LEU A 206 -14.93 -9.55 -3.41
N ALA A 207 -13.74 -9.03 -3.74
CA ALA A 207 -12.82 -9.66 -4.68
C ALA A 207 -12.35 -11.03 -4.17
N SER A 208 -11.96 -11.11 -2.89
CA SER A 208 -11.54 -12.37 -2.26
C SER A 208 -12.67 -13.39 -2.24
N SER A 209 -13.90 -12.95 -1.93
CA SER A 209 -15.09 -13.82 -1.97
C SER A 209 -15.35 -14.35 -3.38
N ALA A 210 -15.26 -13.52 -4.41
CA ALA A 210 -15.46 -13.93 -5.79
C ALA A 210 -14.39 -14.94 -6.26
N VAL A 211 -13.13 -14.72 -5.91
CA VAL A 211 -12.03 -15.66 -6.20
C VAL A 211 -12.25 -17.00 -5.47
N SER A 212 -12.63 -16.96 -4.19
CA SER A 212 -12.92 -18.16 -3.40
C SER A 212 -14.09 -18.96 -3.96
N GLU A 213 -15.17 -18.27 -4.36
CA GLU A 213 -16.34 -18.92 -4.95
C GLU A 213 -16.00 -19.59 -6.29
N TYR A 214 -15.21 -18.91 -7.14
CA TYR A 214 -14.71 -19.49 -8.38
C TYR A 214 -13.86 -20.74 -8.11
N ALA A 215 -12.92 -20.69 -7.16
CA ALA A 215 -12.10 -21.83 -6.79
C ALA A 215 -12.95 -23.04 -6.35
N LYS A 216 -14.00 -22.81 -5.54
CA LYS A 216 -14.93 -23.86 -5.07
C LYS A 216 -15.74 -24.49 -6.20
N GLN A 217 -16.17 -23.71 -7.19
CA GLN A 217 -16.93 -24.21 -8.35
C GLN A 217 -16.08 -25.13 -9.24
N VAL A 218 -14.81 -24.78 -9.41
CA VAL A 218 -13.90 -25.41 -10.36
C VAL A 218 -13.15 -26.59 -9.74
N PHE A 219 -12.86 -26.51 -8.43
CA PHE A 219 -12.17 -27.56 -7.66
C PHE A 219 -12.97 -27.99 -6.42
N PRO A 220 -14.15 -28.63 -6.59
CA PRO A 220 -15.13 -28.93 -5.52
C PRO A 220 -14.68 -29.94 -4.44
N GLY A 221 -13.39 -30.26 -4.35
CA GLY A 221 -12.81 -31.16 -3.35
C GLY A 221 -11.52 -30.65 -2.68
N SER A 222 -11.07 -29.44 -3.03
CA SER A 222 -10.01 -28.75 -2.27
C SER A 222 -10.66 -28.14 -1.03
N GLY A 223 -10.43 -28.76 0.13
CA GLY A 223 -11.18 -28.49 1.36
C GLY A 223 -11.12 -27.03 1.84
N ASP A 224 -12.11 -26.63 2.63
CA ASP A 224 -12.09 -25.37 3.36
C ASP A 224 -10.75 -25.23 4.11
N PRO A 225 -10.08 -24.06 4.04
CA PRO A 225 -8.96 -23.79 4.92
C PRO A 225 -9.51 -23.81 6.35
N VAL A 226 -8.97 -24.75 7.14
CA VAL A 226 -9.26 -24.87 8.57
C VAL A 226 -8.92 -23.53 9.23
N HIS A 227 -9.86 -23.07 10.04
CA HIS A 227 -9.83 -21.91 10.95
C HIS A 227 -8.46 -21.50 11.50
#